data_AF-B0C299-F1
#
_entry.id   AF-B0C299-F1
#
_cell.length_a   1.000
_cell.length_b   1.000
_cell.length_c   1.000
_cell.angle_alpha   90.00
_cell.angle_beta   90.00
_cell.angle_gamma   90.00
#
_symmetry.space_group_name_H-M   'P 1'
#
loop_
_entity.id
_entity.type
_entity.pdbx_description
1 polymer ?
#
loop_
_entity_poly.entity_id
_entity_poly.type
_entity_poly.pdbx_seq_one_letter_code
_entity_poly.pdbx_strand_id
1 'polypeptide(L)'
;MIADDITDYYLEHSQPTLTASNTASLSLPIIESWLCVDIGNQVVIQGQIFNHSKYPAGKKLKSSPIKGCLTKAGRVYVTTKNSIYELGTPHPDFAGDALQLFTSNDPQQWAKLTIVGE
;
A
#
# COMPACT_ATOMS: atom_id res chain seq x y z
N MET A 1 -12.12 -7.76 7.43
CA MET A 1 -11.21 -7.10 6.50
C MET A 1 -10.15 -8.10 6.13
N ILE A 2 -10.30 -8.64 4.93
CA ILE A 2 -9.36 -9.50 4.22
C ILE A 2 -8.77 -8.71 3.03
N ALA A 3 -7.77 -9.26 2.35
CA ALA A 3 -7.15 -8.59 1.20
C ALA A 3 -8.18 -8.25 0.10
N ASP A 4 -9.10 -9.16 -0.18
CA ASP A 4 -10.16 -8.97 -1.18
C ASP A 4 -11.05 -7.76 -0.87
N ASP A 5 -11.38 -7.50 0.39
CA ASP A 5 -12.18 -6.32 0.77
C ASP A 5 -11.53 -5.02 0.29
N ILE A 6 -10.19 -4.93 0.36
CA ILE A 6 -9.45 -3.72 -0.05
C ILE A 6 -9.35 -3.64 -1.57
N THR A 7 -9.11 -4.78 -2.23
CA THR A 7 -9.01 -4.86 -3.68
C THR A 7 -10.35 -4.52 -4.35
N ASP A 8 -11.45 -5.07 -3.84
CA ASP A 8 -12.81 -4.79 -4.31
C ASP A 8 -13.15 -3.31 -4.10
N TYR A 9 -12.92 -2.79 -2.89
CA TYR A 9 -13.10 -1.37 -2.59
C TYR A 9 -12.28 -0.47 -3.53
N TYR A 10 -11.06 -0.86 -3.89
CA TYR A 10 -10.27 -0.13 -4.86
C TYR A 10 -10.91 -0.15 -6.25
N LEU A 11 -11.37 -1.30 -6.72
CA LEU A 11 -12.02 -1.44 -8.02
C LEU A 11 -13.33 -0.63 -8.10
N GLU A 12 -14.12 -0.63 -7.04
CA GLU A 12 -15.39 0.09 -6.96
C GLU A 12 -15.21 1.63 -6.92
N HIS A 13 -14.15 2.10 -6.26
CA HIS A 13 -14.00 3.51 -5.94
C HIS A 13 -12.86 4.24 -6.66
N SER A 14 -11.90 3.51 -7.24
CA SER A 14 -10.84 4.13 -8.02
C SER A 14 -11.41 4.66 -9.33
N GLN A 15 -11.12 5.92 -9.64
CA GLN A 15 -11.40 6.47 -10.96
C GLN A 15 -10.10 6.54 -11.75
N PRO A 16 -9.99 5.88 -12.92
CA PRO A 16 -8.78 5.86 -13.73
C PRO A 16 -8.39 7.23 -14.34
N THR A 17 -9.14 8.29 -14.05
CA THR A 17 -9.10 9.57 -14.78
C THR A 17 -8.43 10.72 -14.05
N LEU A 18 -7.85 10.53 -12.87
CA LEU A 18 -7.04 11.59 -12.24
C LEU A 18 -5.56 11.37 -12.52
N THR A 19 -5.17 11.71 -13.76
CA THR A 19 -3.80 12.16 -14.03
C THR A 19 -3.38 13.17 -12.96
N ALA A 20 -2.16 13.01 -12.48
CA ALA A 20 -1.60 13.53 -11.24
C ALA A 20 -1.50 15.08 -11.11
N SER A 21 -2.45 15.87 -11.61
CA SER A 21 -2.21 17.29 -11.90
C SER A 21 -3.13 18.31 -11.22
N ASN A 22 -4.16 17.97 -10.44
CA ASN A 22 -5.09 19.02 -9.98
C ASN A 22 -5.74 18.92 -8.59
N THR A 23 -5.13 18.21 -7.64
CA THR A 23 -5.48 18.43 -6.23
C THR A 23 -4.20 18.64 -5.45
N ALA A 24 -4.05 19.85 -4.90
CA ALA A 24 -2.97 20.30 -4.03
C ALA A 24 -2.41 19.12 -3.24
N SER A 25 -1.20 18.71 -3.63
CA SER A 25 -0.49 17.55 -3.12
C SER A 25 -0.40 17.63 -1.60
N LEU A 26 -1.33 16.96 -0.91
CA LEU A 26 -0.95 16.32 0.33
C LEU A 26 0.20 15.41 -0.09
N SER A 27 1.42 15.71 0.37
CA SER A 27 2.63 14.94 0.10
C SER A 27 2.56 13.58 0.81
N LEU A 28 1.49 12.85 0.57
CA LEU A 28 1.24 11.54 1.11
C LEU A 28 2.06 10.54 0.29
N PRO A 29 2.63 9.54 0.96
CA PRO A 29 3.27 8.46 0.27
C PRO A 29 2.26 7.70 -0.58
N ILE A 30 2.66 7.43 -1.82
CA ILE A 30 1.88 6.65 -2.78
C ILE A 30 2.51 5.25 -2.84
N ILE A 31 1.70 4.21 -2.80
CA ILE A 31 2.13 2.85 -3.07
C ILE A 31 1.65 2.47 -4.47
N GLU A 32 2.58 2.18 -5.37
CA GLU A 32 2.31 1.64 -6.70
C GLU A 32 2.77 0.19 -6.82
N SER A 33 2.32 -0.49 -7.88
CA SER A 33 2.60 -1.90 -8.12
C SER A 33 2.26 -2.72 -6.87
N TRP A 34 1.11 -2.40 -6.26
CA TRP A 34 0.74 -2.90 -4.95
C TRP A 34 -0.07 -4.19 -5.01
N LEU A 35 0.05 -4.99 -3.95
CA LEU A 35 -0.66 -6.24 -3.68
C LEU A 35 -1.16 -6.22 -2.23
N CYS A 36 -2.42 -6.56 -2.02
CA CYS A 36 -2.98 -6.82 -0.69
C CYS A 36 -2.66 -8.27 -0.31
N VAL A 37 -2.15 -8.48 0.89
CA VAL A 37 -1.77 -9.82 1.37
C VAL A 37 -2.33 -10.03 2.76
N ASP A 38 -3.05 -11.14 2.94
CA ASP A 38 -3.44 -11.65 4.24
C ASP A 38 -2.25 -12.36 4.90
N ILE A 39 -1.86 -11.88 6.08
CA ILE A 39 -0.81 -12.49 6.90
C ILE A 39 -1.41 -12.78 8.28
N GLY A 40 -1.83 -14.04 8.47
CA GLY A 40 -2.56 -14.46 9.65
C GLY A 40 -3.95 -13.81 9.67
N ASN A 41 -4.23 -12.97 10.68
CA ASN A 41 -5.52 -12.29 10.85
C ASN A 41 -5.42 -10.77 10.57
N GLN A 42 -4.44 -10.38 9.74
CA GLN A 42 -4.13 -8.99 9.41
C GLN A 42 -3.88 -8.85 7.92
N VAL A 43 -4.43 -7.78 7.33
CA VAL A 43 -4.16 -7.40 5.94
C VAL A 43 -3.00 -6.41 5.91
N VAL A 44 -2.06 -6.61 5.00
CA VAL A 44 -0.97 -5.66 4.71
C VAL A 44 -0.92 -5.37 3.23
N ILE A 45 -0.29 -4.26 2.87
CA ILE A 45 -0.03 -3.90 1.47
C ILE A 45 1.47 -3.99 1.20
N GLN A 46 1.82 -4.69 0.14
CA GLN A 46 3.18 -4.75 -0.39
C GLN A 46 3.20 -4.00 -1.72
N GLY A 47 4.29 -3.29 -2.02
CA GLY A 47 4.40 -2.54 -3.26
C GLY A 47 5.61 -1.62 -3.26
N GLN A 48 5.63 -0.64 -4.14
CA GLN A 48 6.70 0.33 -4.30
C GLN A 48 6.27 1.69 -3.76
N ILE A 49 7.05 2.27 -2.85
CA ILE A 49 6.74 3.58 -2.27
C ILE A 49 7.27 4.71 -3.12
N PHE A 50 6.46 5.75 -3.27
CA PHE A 50 6.79 7.02 -3.89
C PHE A 50 6.40 8.15 -2.95
N ASN A 51 6.97 9.34 -3.17
CA ASN A 51 6.63 10.56 -2.44
C ASN A 51 6.77 10.45 -0.90
N HIS A 52 7.82 9.75 -0.42
CA HIS A 52 8.09 9.57 1.01
C HIS A 52 9.44 10.18 1.39
N SER A 53 9.50 10.98 2.47
CA SER A 53 10.71 11.70 2.88
C SER A 53 11.87 10.77 3.29
N LYS A 54 11.58 9.60 3.86
CA LYS A 54 12.59 8.64 4.35
C LYS A 54 12.97 7.54 3.35
N TYR A 55 12.20 7.36 2.27
CA TYR A 55 12.39 6.24 1.35
C TYR A 55 12.53 6.75 -0.08
N PRO A 56 13.57 6.32 -0.82
CA PRO A 56 13.69 6.68 -2.22
C PRO A 56 12.50 6.14 -3.01
N ALA A 57 12.11 6.87 -4.05
CA ALA A 57 11.03 6.48 -4.96
C ALA A 57 11.30 5.11 -5.59
N GLY A 58 10.25 4.28 -5.70
CA GLY A 58 10.35 2.92 -6.25
C GLY A 58 10.86 1.88 -5.26
N LYS A 59 11.17 2.25 -4.01
CA LYS A 59 11.62 1.28 -3.01
C LYS A 59 10.48 0.33 -2.63
N LYS A 60 10.75 -0.98 -2.70
CA LYS A 60 9.82 -2.01 -2.21
C LYS A 60 9.58 -1.83 -0.71
N LEU A 61 8.32 -1.84 -0.31
CA LEU A 61 7.90 -1.81 1.08
C LEU A 61 6.84 -2.89 1.36
N LYS A 62 6.69 -3.18 2.65
CA LYS A 62 5.52 -3.84 3.23
C LYS A 62 4.96 -2.91 4.29
N SER A 63 3.67 -2.60 4.21
CA SER A 63 3.00 -1.72 5.16
C SER A 63 2.81 -2.41 6.52
N SER A 64 2.51 -1.60 7.53
CA SER A 64 1.87 -2.10 8.76
C SER A 64 0.46 -2.61 8.47
N PRO A 65 -0.16 -3.36 9.41
CA PRO A 65 -1.53 -3.84 9.26
C PRO A 65 -2.51 -2.71 8.94
N ILE A 66 -3.29 -2.90 7.88
CA ILE A 66 -4.31 -1.97 7.46
C ILE A 66 -5.43 -1.94 8.51
N LYS A 67 -5.93 -0.74 8.79
CA LYS A 67 -7.01 -0.46 9.74
C LYS A 67 -8.28 0.00 9.07
N GLY A 68 -8.19 0.54 7.85
CA GLY A 68 -9.34 0.94 7.05
C GLY A 68 -8.94 1.49 5.70
N CYS A 69 -9.90 1.51 4.79
CA CYS A 69 -9.83 2.15 3.49
C CYS A 69 -10.76 3.38 3.48
N LEU A 70 -10.42 4.39 2.68
CA LEU A 70 -11.27 5.54 2.43
C LEU A 70 -11.02 6.07 1.02
N THR A 71 -12.03 6.71 0.43
CA THR A 71 -11.92 7.30 -0.91
C THR A 71 -12.10 8.81 -0.82
N LYS A 72 -11.26 9.55 -1.55
CA LYS A 72 -11.41 11.00 -1.72
C LYS A 72 -11.08 11.37 -3.15
N ALA A 73 -12.01 12.05 -3.82
CA ALA A 73 -11.85 12.50 -5.21
C ALA A 73 -11.40 11.38 -6.16
N GLY A 74 -12.03 10.20 -6.09
CA GLY A 74 -11.69 9.06 -6.96
C GLY A 74 -10.34 8.39 -6.66
N ARG A 75 -9.65 8.80 -5.59
CA ARG A 75 -8.41 8.20 -5.11
C ARG A 75 -8.68 7.39 -3.85
N VAL A 76 -8.06 6.23 -3.78
CA VAL A 76 -8.23 5.28 -2.69
C VAL A 76 -7.04 5.41 -1.74
N TYR A 77 -7.34 5.50 -0.46
CA TYR A 77 -6.36 5.63 0.60
C TYR A 77 -6.53 4.50 1.60
N VAL A 78 -5.40 4.02 2.10
CA VAL A 78 -5.36 3.04 3.18
C VAL A 78 -4.75 3.67 4.41
N THR A 79 -5.35 3.36 5.55
CA THR A 79 -4.91 3.83 6.85
C THR A 79 -4.29 2.67 7.62
N THR A 80 -3.14 2.94 8.20
CA THR A 80 -2.49 2.08 9.20
C THR A 80 -2.58 2.79 10.55
N LYS A 81 -2.01 2.18 11.61
CA LYS A 81 -1.98 2.80 12.93
C LYS A 81 -1.37 4.21 12.93
N ASN A 82 -0.31 4.45 12.15
CA ASN A 82 0.49 5.68 12.23
C ASN A 82 0.62 6.44 10.90
N SER A 83 0.15 5.86 9.79
CA SER A 83 0.40 6.38 8.45
C SER A 83 -0.80 6.17 7.54
N ILE A 84 -0.97 7.07 6.58
CA ILE A 84 -1.94 6.97 5.50
C ILE A 84 -1.17 6.91 4.19
N TYR A 85 -1.57 5.99 3.31
CA TYR A 85 -0.98 5.80 2.00
C TYR A 85 -2.05 5.96 0.92
N GLU A 86 -1.70 6.60 -0.19
CA GLU A 86 -2.50 6.58 -1.41
C GLU A 86 -2.18 5.30 -2.18
N LEU A 87 -3.22 4.60 -2.67
CA LEU A 87 -3.06 3.47 -3.58
C LEU A 87 -3.04 4.00 -5.02
N GLY A 88 -1.86 3.88 -5.64
CA GLY A 88 -1.68 4.18 -7.06
C GLY A 88 -2.05 2.97 -7.91
N THR A 89 -1.29 2.74 -8.98
CA THR A 89 -1.55 1.62 -9.92
C THR A 89 -1.34 0.27 -9.22
N PRO A 90 -2.32 -0.66 -9.23
CA PRO A 90 -2.13 -1.99 -8.68
C PRO A 90 -1.10 -2.80 -9.48
N HIS A 91 -0.50 -3.82 -8.85
CA HIS A 91 0.31 -4.81 -9.57
C HIS A 91 -0.59 -5.62 -10.53
N PRO A 92 -0.15 -6.05 -11.72
CA PRO A 92 -1.01 -6.82 -12.65
C PRO A 92 -1.65 -8.08 -12.03
N ASP A 93 -0.96 -8.72 -11.09
CA ASP A 93 -1.45 -9.89 -10.32
C ASP A 93 -2.26 -9.55 -9.05
N PHE A 94 -2.77 -8.32 -8.88
CA PHE A 94 -3.45 -7.89 -7.65
C PHE A 94 -4.78 -8.55 -7.32
N ALA A 95 -5.38 -9.24 -8.28
CA ALA A 95 -6.60 -10.02 -8.12
C ALA A 95 -6.32 -11.54 -7.97
N GLY A 96 -5.05 -11.95 -7.84
CA GLY A 96 -4.63 -13.34 -7.72
C GLY A 96 -3.92 -13.63 -6.39
N ASP A 97 -3.81 -14.92 -6.06
CA ASP A 97 -3.14 -15.50 -4.89
C ASP A 97 -1.62 -15.16 -4.89
N ALA A 98 -1.29 -13.89 -4.64
CA ALA A 98 0.04 -13.33 -4.83
C ALA A 98 0.97 -13.59 -3.63
N LEU A 99 0.87 -14.78 -3.03
CA LEU A 99 1.74 -15.17 -1.92
C LEU A 99 3.20 -15.40 -2.35
N GLN A 100 3.49 -15.53 -3.65
CA GLN A 100 4.79 -15.96 -4.17
C GLN A 100 5.66 -14.86 -4.83
N LEU A 101 5.13 -13.68 -5.13
CA LEU A 101 5.88 -12.69 -5.94
C LEU A 101 6.94 -11.90 -5.16
N PHE A 102 6.91 -11.92 -3.83
CA PHE A 102 7.85 -11.16 -2.99
C PHE A 102 8.63 -12.01 -1.99
N THR A 103 8.51 -13.33 -2.04
CA THR A 103 9.21 -14.27 -1.15
C THR A 103 10.69 -14.46 -1.51
N SER A 104 11.14 -13.94 -2.65
CA SER A 104 12.55 -13.90 -3.05
C SER A 104 13.19 -12.57 -2.64
N ASN A 105 13.33 -12.34 -1.33
CA ASN A 105 14.53 -11.73 -0.73
C ASN A 105 14.39 -11.72 0.79
N ASP A 106 15.03 -12.71 1.41
CA ASP A 106 15.55 -12.68 2.78
C ASP A 106 14.56 -12.38 3.93
N PRO A 107 14.04 -13.41 4.64
CA PRO A 107 13.23 -13.21 5.84
C PRO A 107 14.00 -12.52 6.99
N GLN A 108 15.33 -12.33 6.91
CA GLN A 108 16.12 -11.74 7.99
C GLN A 108 16.13 -10.20 8.04
N GLN A 109 15.72 -9.48 6.99
CA GLN A 109 15.81 -8.00 7.01
C GLN A 109 14.61 -7.29 7.65
N TRP A 110 13.48 -7.97 7.85
CA TRP A 110 12.28 -7.33 8.42
C TRP A 110 12.24 -7.31 9.94
N ALA A 111 13.11 -8.08 10.62
CA ALA A 111 13.22 -8.08 12.08
C ALA A 111 13.99 -6.88 12.66
N LYS A 112 14.55 -5.99 11.82
CA LYS A 112 15.35 -4.84 12.24
C LYS A 112 14.67 -3.49 11.98
N LEU A 113 13.37 -3.40 12.25
CA LEU A 113 12.67 -2.11 12.39
C LEU A 113 11.79 -2.12 13.65
N THR A 114 12.33 -2.66 14.74
CA THR A 114 11.82 -2.37 16.08
C THR A 114 12.42 -1.03 16.52
N ILE A 115 11.59 0.01 16.42
CA ILE A 115 11.48 1.15 17.34
C ILE A 115 12.75 1.46 18.16
N VAL A 116 13.47 2.52 17.81
CA VAL A 116 14.08 3.39 18.81
C VAL A 116 13.15 4.59 18.95
N GLY A 117 12.39 4.55 20.04
CA GLY A 117 11.91 5.75 20.70
C GLY A 117 12.83 5.99 21.88
N GLU A 118 13.43 7.18 21.91
CA GLU A 118 13.78 7.94 23.10
C GLU A 118 13.69 9.42 22.73
#